data_AF-A0A9E6Y5C7-F1
#
_entry.id   AF-A0A9E6Y5C7-F1
#
_cell.length_a   1.000
_cell.length_b   1.000
_cell.length_c   1.000
_cell.angle_alpha   90.00
_cell.angle_beta   90.00
_cell.angle_gamma   90.00
#
_symmetry.space_group_name_H-M   'P 1'
#
loop_
_entity.id
_entity.type
_entity.pdbx_description
1 polymer ?
#
loop_
_entity_poly.entity_id
_entity_poly.type
_entity_poly.pdbx_seq_one_letter_code
_entity_poly.pdbx_strand_id
1 'polypeptide(L)'
;MAKSRQSDLVDTLRARGLRKRVATTVADAVEGGRKRAKDPQKTVREVLADLKRASQEIEDRAAGGPAKRKDAARKAAATRQRNAAKRSAAAKKAARTRKANAQG
;
A
#
# COMPACT_ATOMS: atom_id res chain seq x y z
N MET A 1 -14.62 -17.72 35.73
CA MET A 1 -13.42 -18.18 34.99
C MET A 1 -13.46 -17.90 33.49
N ALA A 2 -14.60 -17.97 32.78
CA ALA A 2 -14.67 -17.54 31.37
C ALA A 2 -14.58 -16.00 31.24
N LYS A 3 -15.44 -15.27 31.96
CA LYS A 3 -15.44 -13.79 31.94
C LYS A 3 -14.10 -13.13 32.27
N SER A 4 -13.29 -13.76 33.13
CA SER A 4 -11.94 -13.29 33.48
C SER A 4 -10.94 -13.50 32.34
N ARG A 5 -10.98 -14.66 31.65
CA ARG A 5 -10.14 -14.92 30.48
C ARG A 5 -10.48 -13.97 29.33
N GLN A 6 -11.75 -13.62 29.17
CA GLN A 6 -12.18 -12.63 28.20
C GLN A 6 -11.59 -11.26 28.49
N SER A 7 -11.69 -10.78 29.74
CA SER A 7 -11.14 -9.49 30.13
C SER A 7 -9.63 -9.46 29.96
N ASP A 8 -8.93 -10.54 30.33
CA ASP A 8 -7.47 -10.64 30.19
C ASP A 8 -7.05 -10.53 28.71
N LEU A 9 -7.79 -11.17 27.80
CA LEU A 9 -7.56 -11.06 26.36
C LEU A 9 -7.85 -9.65 25.85
N VAL A 10 -8.96 -9.03 26.27
CA VAL A 10 -9.28 -7.64 25.89
C VAL A 10 -8.17 -6.69 26.35
N ASP A 11 -7.71 -6.81 27.59
CA ASP A 11 -6.68 -5.93 28.15
C ASP A 11 -5.34 -6.13 27.46
N THR A 12 -4.96 -7.37 27.19
CA THR A 12 -3.75 -7.69 26.41
C THR A 12 -3.82 -7.07 25.01
N LEU A 13 -4.95 -7.23 24.30
CA LEU A 13 -5.14 -6.68 22.96
C LEU A 13 -5.11 -5.14 22.96
N ARG A 14 -5.66 -4.50 23.99
CA ARG A 14 -5.61 -3.04 24.17
C ARG A 14 -4.19 -2.55 24.49
N ALA A 15 -3.44 -3.26 25.32
CA ALA A 15 -2.04 -2.97 25.60
C ALA A 15 -1.18 -3.06 24.32
N ARG A 16 -1.58 -3.90 23.36
CA ARG A 16 -0.97 -4.01 22.03
C ARG A 16 -1.49 -2.98 21.01
N GLY A 17 -2.31 -2.02 21.45
CA GLY A 17 -2.76 -0.89 20.63
C GLY A 17 -4.11 -1.07 19.92
N LEU A 18 -4.83 -2.18 20.13
CA LEU A 18 -6.17 -2.33 19.55
C LEU A 18 -7.19 -1.45 20.29
N ARG A 19 -8.07 -0.79 19.52
CA ARG A 19 -9.21 -0.05 20.10
C ARG A 19 -10.10 -1.00 20.89
N LYS A 20 -10.66 -0.51 22.01
CA LYS A 20 -11.55 -1.27 22.90
C LYS A 20 -12.60 -2.09 22.13
N ARG A 21 -13.30 -1.48 21.17
CA ARG A 21 -14.34 -2.15 20.37
C ARG A 21 -13.79 -3.38 19.62
N VAL A 22 -12.65 -3.25 18.94
CA VAL A 22 -12.02 -4.34 18.17
C VAL A 22 -11.54 -5.44 19.11
N ALA A 23 -10.86 -5.07 20.21
CA ALA A 23 -10.40 -6.02 21.22
C ALA A 23 -11.57 -6.81 21.82
N THR A 24 -12.68 -6.16 22.16
CA THR A 24 -13.90 -6.82 22.66
C THR A 24 -14.51 -7.73 21.61
N THR A 25 -14.65 -7.30 20.35
CA THR A 25 -15.19 -8.13 19.26
C THR A 25 -14.35 -9.38 19.01
N VAL A 26 -13.02 -9.27 19.03
CA VAL A 26 -12.11 -10.43 18.87
C VAL A 26 -12.22 -11.35 20.07
N ALA A 27 -12.22 -10.83 21.30
CA ALA A 27 -12.34 -11.65 22.50
C ALA A 27 -13.70 -12.38 22.58
N ASP A 28 -14.80 -11.70 22.22
CA ASP A 28 -16.13 -12.30 22.10
C ASP A 28 -16.15 -13.45 21.06
N ALA A 29 -15.45 -13.27 19.94
CA ALA A 29 -15.34 -14.27 18.88
C ALA A 29 -14.48 -15.47 19.29
N VAL A 30 -13.37 -15.25 20.01
CA VAL A 30 -12.44 -16.30 20.44
C VAL A 30 -13.01 -17.15 21.59
N GLU A 31 -13.72 -16.54 22.55
CA GLU A 31 -14.32 -17.29 23.66
C GLU A 31 -15.60 -18.06 23.29
N GLY A 32 -16.10 -17.92 22.06
CA GLY A 32 -17.32 -18.61 21.63
C GLY A 32 -18.56 -18.14 22.40
N GLY A 33 -18.58 -16.87 22.84
CA GLY A 33 -19.66 -16.27 23.60
C GLY A 33 -20.98 -16.35 22.82
N ARG A 34 -21.84 -17.28 23.26
CA ARG A 34 -23.18 -17.55 22.69
C ARG A 34 -23.91 -16.22 22.46
N LYS A 35 -24.32 -15.97 21.20
CA LYS A 35 -25.45 -15.13 20.74
C LYS A 35 -25.16 -14.01 19.72
N ARG A 36 -23.92 -13.65 19.35
CA ARG A 36 -23.71 -12.45 18.48
C ARG A 36 -22.97 -12.64 17.15
N ALA A 37 -22.11 -13.64 16.97
CA ALA A 37 -21.43 -13.85 15.70
C ALA A 37 -22.04 -15.04 14.94
N LYS A 38 -22.59 -14.81 13.74
CA LYS A 38 -22.99 -15.89 12.82
C LYS A 38 -21.80 -16.79 12.46
N ASP A 39 -20.59 -16.25 12.49
CA ASP A 39 -19.34 -16.98 12.25
C ASP A 39 -18.16 -16.29 13.00
N PRO A 40 -17.84 -16.72 14.24
CA PRO A 40 -16.73 -16.14 15.00
C PRO A 40 -15.37 -16.36 14.33
N GLN A 41 -15.20 -17.45 13.58
CA GLN A 41 -13.95 -17.72 12.88
C GLN A 41 -13.72 -16.72 11.74
N LYS A 42 -14.78 -16.37 11.00
CA LYS A 42 -14.71 -15.34 9.95
C LYS A 42 -14.28 -13.99 10.50
N THR A 43 -14.86 -13.55 11.62
CA THR A 43 -14.49 -12.28 12.26
C THR A 43 -13.01 -12.25 12.65
N VAL A 44 -12.50 -13.32 13.25
CA VAL A 44 -11.06 -13.41 13.59
C VAL A 44 -10.19 -13.39 12.32
N ARG A 45 -10.60 -14.12 11.26
CA ARG A 45 -9.88 -14.13 9.97
C ARG A 45 -9.85 -12.77 9.30
N GLU A 46 -10.95 -12.01 9.34
CA GLU A 46 -11.03 -10.65 8.79
C GLU A 46 -10.08 -9.71 9.54
N VAL A 47 -10.09 -9.73 10.88
CA VAL A 47 -9.16 -8.91 11.68
C VAL A 47 -7.70 -9.27 11.38
N LEU A 48 -7.37 -10.56 11.25
CA LEU A 48 -6.03 -11.00 10.86
C LEU A 48 -5.65 -10.54 9.45
N ALA A 49 -6.59 -10.54 8.50
CA ALA A 49 -6.35 -10.05 7.15
C ALA A 49 -6.09 -8.53 7.13
N ASP A 50 -6.86 -7.76 7.90
CA ASP A 50 -6.68 -6.32 8.04
C ASP A 50 -5.33 -5.99 8.68
N LEU A 51 -4.91 -6.73 9.71
CA LEU A 51 -3.59 -6.56 10.34
C LEU A 51 -2.44 -6.87 9.37
N LYS A 52 -2.56 -7.94 8.57
CA LYS A 52 -1.57 -8.26 7.53
C LYS A 52 -1.48 -7.17 6.48
N ARG A 53 -2.62 -6.64 6.03
CA ARG A 53 -2.68 -5.54 5.07
C ARG A 53 -2.05 -4.27 5.63
N ALA A 54 -2.33 -3.94 6.89
CA ALA A 54 -1.71 -2.80 7.56
C ALA A 54 -0.19 -2.96 7.68
N SER A 55 0.30 -4.16 8.02
CA SER A 55 1.74 -4.47 8.05
C SER A 55 2.38 -4.24 6.68
N GLN A 56 1.77 -4.79 5.62
CA GLN A 56 2.25 -4.60 4.25
C GLN A 56 2.28 -3.14 3.84
N GLU A 57 1.28 -2.34 4.23
CA GLU A 57 1.28 -0.92 3.93
C GLU A 57 2.38 -0.15 4.69
N ILE A 58 2.65 -0.54 5.94
CA ILE A 58 3.77 0.02 6.72
C ILE A 58 5.11 -0.34 6.06
N GLU A 59 5.30 -1.60 5.68
CA GLU A 59 6.49 -2.08 4.98
C GLU A 59 6.67 -1.35 3.64
N ASP A 60 5.62 -1.23 2.84
CA ASP A 60 5.63 -0.49 1.58
C ASP A 60 6.04 0.97 1.79
N ARG A 61 5.48 1.64 2.79
CA ARG A 61 5.83 3.05 3.09
C ARG A 61 7.27 3.16 3.58
N ALA A 62 7.72 2.26 4.46
CA ALA A 62 9.09 2.22 4.95
C ALA A 62 10.10 1.97 3.82
N ALA A 63 9.76 1.13 2.84
CA ALA A 63 10.58 0.82 1.65
C ALA A 63 10.52 1.90 0.53
N GLY A 64 9.90 3.06 0.80
CA GLY A 64 9.81 4.18 -0.14
C GLY A 64 8.60 4.15 -1.07
N GLY A 65 7.51 3.50 -0.65
CA GLY A 65 6.20 3.49 -1.29
C GLY A 65 5.98 2.36 -2.31
N PRO A 66 4.71 2.18 -2.76
CA PRO A 66 4.33 1.12 -3.68
C PRO A 66 5.16 1.12 -4.96
N ALA A 67 5.59 -0.07 -5.39
CA ALA A 67 6.36 -0.28 -6.63
C ALA A 67 5.74 0.43 -7.85
N LYS A 68 4.39 0.45 -7.93
CA LYS A 68 3.64 1.12 -9.00
C LYS A 68 3.93 2.63 -9.11
N ARG A 69 4.24 3.33 -8.00
CA ARG A 69 4.64 4.74 -8.04
C ARG A 69 6.02 4.91 -8.67
N LYS A 70 6.96 4.02 -8.34
CA LYS A 70 8.32 4.02 -8.91
C LYS A 70 8.27 3.75 -10.43
N ASP A 71 7.43 2.82 -10.88
CA ASP A 71 7.31 2.49 -12.31
C ASP A 71 6.62 3.60 -13.12
N ALA A 72 5.57 4.22 -12.58
CA ALA A 72 4.94 5.37 -13.22
C ALA A 72 5.93 6.55 -13.36
N ALA A 73 6.73 6.82 -12.33
CA ALA A 73 7.77 7.85 -12.36
C ALA A 73 8.83 7.54 -13.43
N ARG A 74 9.31 6.29 -13.51
CA ARG A 74 10.26 5.82 -14.54
C ARG A 74 9.70 5.97 -15.94
N LYS A 75 8.45 5.57 -16.18
CA LYS A 75 7.77 5.72 -17.48
C LYS A 75 7.65 7.19 -17.89
N ALA A 76 7.29 8.06 -16.95
CA ALA A 76 7.21 9.49 -17.20
C ALA A 76 8.59 10.10 -17.54
N ALA A 77 9.64 9.71 -16.81
CA ALA A 77 11.01 10.15 -17.08
C ALA A 77 11.49 9.69 -18.47
N ALA A 78 11.29 8.41 -18.82
CA ALA A 78 11.63 7.88 -20.13
C ALA A 78 10.89 8.61 -21.28
N THR A 79 9.63 8.99 -21.06
CA THR A 79 8.85 9.74 -22.05
C THR A 79 9.41 11.15 -22.24
N ARG A 80 9.77 11.85 -21.16
CA ARG A 80 10.41 13.17 -21.23
C ARG A 80 11.74 13.12 -21.99
N GLN A 81 12.56 12.11 -21.71
CA GLN A 81 13.85 11.88 -22.38
C GLN A 81 13.66 11.66 -23.89
N ARG A 82 12.73 10.78 -24.30
CA ARG A 82 12.45 10.54 -25.73
C ARG A 82 11.97 11.79 -26.44
N ASN A 83 11.08 12.57 -25.82
CA ASN A 83 10.57 13.80 -26.42
C ASN A 83 11.69 14.85 -26.58
N ALA A 84 12.58 14.98 -25.59
CA ALA A 84 13.74 15.85 -25.70
C ALA A 84 14.70 15.40 -26.82
N ALA A 85 14.97 14.10 -26.94
CA ALA A 85 15.81 13.55 -28.00
C ALA A 85 15.22 13.81 -29.40
N LYS A 86 13.90 13.63 -29.57
CA LYS A 86 13.20 13.93 -30.84
C LYS A 86 13.35 15.40 -31.23
N ARG A 87 13.15 16.33 -30.27
CA ARG A 87 13.34 17.77 -30.51
C ARG A 87 14.78 18.10 -30.90
N SER A 88 15.76 17.54 -30.19
CA SER A 88 17.18 17.73 -30.51
C SER A 88 17.53 17.21 -31.92
N ALA A 89 17.06 16.02 -32.27
CA ALA A 89 17.30 15.42 -33.58
C ALA A 89 16.69 16.27 -34.70
N ALA A 90 15.45 16.74 -34.52
CA ALA A 90 14.79 17.63 -35.48
C ALA A 90 15.55 18.95 -35.66
N ALA A 91 15.98 19.57 -34.55
CA ALA A 91 16.77 20.81 -34.60
C ALA A 91 18.11 20.60 -35.33
N LYS A 92 18.83 19.51 -35.03
CA LYS A 92 20.07 19.14 -35.71
C LYS A 92 19.85 18.90 -37.20
N LYS A 93 18.76 18.21 -37.58
CA LYS A 93 18.39 17.97 -38.97
C LYS A 93 18.13 19.28 -39.70
N ALA A 94 17.30 20.16 -39.13
CA ALA A 94 17.01 21.47 -39.70
C ALA A 94 18.28 22.33 -39.87
N ALA A 95 19.18 22.33 -38.88
CA ALA A 95 20.44 23.06 -38.98
C ALA A 95 21.33 22.52 -40.11
N ARG A 96 21.43 21.19 -40.26
CA ARG A 96 22.16 20.56 -41.37
C ARG A 96 21.57 20.95 -42.73
N THR A 97 20.24 20.93 -42.87
CA THR A 97 19.57 21.34 -44.10
C THR A 97 19.85 22.81 -44.44
N ARG A 98 19.75 23.72 -43.46
CA ARG A 98 20.08 25.14 -43.69
C ARG A 98 21.53 25.34 -44.11
N LYS A 99 22.46 24.62 -43.48
CA LYS A 99 23.88 24.66 -43.85
C LYS A 99 24.11 24.20 -45.29
N ALA A 100 23.49 23.10 -45.69
CA ALA A 100 23.61 22.58 -47.06
C ALA A 100 23.08 23.59 -48.10
N ASN A 101 21.92 24.20 -47.83
CA ASN A 101 21.33 25.20 -48.72
C ASN A 101 22.10 26.51 -48.79
N ALA A 102 22.96 26.81 -47.81
CA ALA A 102 23.78 28.03 -47.80
C ALA A 102 25.14 27.85 -48.50
N GLN A 103 25.50 26.62 -48.90
CA GLN A 103 26.78 26.28 -49.53
C GLN A 103 26.65 25.91 -51.01
N GLY A 104 25.43 25.79 -51.53
CA GLY A 104 25.13 25.61 -52.95
C GLY A 104 24.51 26.86 -53.52
#